data_AF-A0A2B7XDY2-F1
#
_entry.id   AF-A0A2B7XDY2-F1
#
_cell.length_a   1.000
_cell.length_b   1.000
_cell.length_c   1.000
_cell.angle_alpha   90.00
_cell.angle_beta   90.00
_cell.angle_gamma   90.00
#
_symmetry.space_group_name_H-M   'P 1'
#
loop_
_entity.id
_entity.type
_entity.pdbx_description
1 polymer ?
#
loop_
_entity_poly.entity_id
_entity_poly.type
_entity_poly.pdbx_seq_one_letter_code
_entity_poly.pdbx_strand_id
1 'polypeptide(L)'
;MKMFGPLELVERRSELYHDIDDEADDAGNVSPLLRNPPINKRNCALDASCFACLCQTAKPPRKGRRTGRLLLYIIVGCLTTLGLVQFVALTLGAFVSFFPRDIEKAIARSGRPGQPGEYLSQGPPDTTGGVIPIPCHSHNDYWRPAPLFSALETGCISVEADIWLFDDDLFVGHTAGSLAPDRTLTKMYIDPLVEILEERNPIARVHQKPSKPPNGVFDTRPSQTLVLLVDFKNKAADAWPYLLSQLSPLRDRGYLTYFNGTTVTEGPVTVVATGKALFNNIVANDTYRDVFFDAPLDKLAKDAILGNPHQSSNRGILDDEEPEVDELDIIRPRHNQQNNTPKRYKPRPIDDSSTRVHRNEERPNQYAYNPNNSYYASVSFRKSIGFPWSFRLSQSQLDLLRAQVRAAHQRGLKVRYWSIPSWPRTLRNHLWTVLIREGVDILNVDDLRSAAKMDWARGYILARKNVK
;
A
#
# COMPACT_ATOMS: atom_id res chain seq x y z
N MET A 1 -24.85 44.77 42.72
CA MET A 1 -24.09 44.64 43.97
C MET A 1 -22.93 43.68 43.69
N LYS A 2 -21.69 44.20 43.77
CA LYS A 2 -20.36 43.55 43.64
C LYS A 2 -19.90 42.97 42.28
N MET A 3 -18.86 43.62 41.75
CA MET A 3 -17.92 43.16 40.71
C MET A 3 -16.89 42.16 41.28
N PHE A 4 -16.19 41.40 40.42
CA PHE A 4 -14.72 41.26 40.37
C PHE A 4 -14.27 40.47 39.12
N GLY A 5 -13.12 40.86 38.56
CA GLY A 5 -12.55 40.46 37.27
C GLY A 5 -11.55 39.28 37.28
N PRO A 6 -10.71 39.14 36.23
CA PRO A 6 -10.03 37.90 35.85
C PRO A 6 -8.64 37.73 36.50
N LEU A 7 -8.18 36.47 36.60
CA LEU A 7 -6.88 36.09 37.17
C LEU A 7 -5.84 35.79 36.07
N GLU A 8 -4.70 36.45 36.19
CA GLU A 8 -3.51 36.41 35.35
C GLU A 8 -2.68 35.11 35.48
N LEU A 9 -1.96 34.85 34.37
CA LEU A 9 -0.87 33.90 34.21
C LEU A 9 0.40 34.37 34.93
N VAL A 10 1.08 33.47 35.64
CA VAL A 10 2.43 33.68 36.16
C VAL A 10 3.43 32.87 35.34
N GLU A 11 4.34 33.60 34.72
CA GLU A 11 5.52 33.20 33.99
C GLU A 11 6.64 32.77 34.96
N ARG A 12 7.41 31.72 34.61
CA ARG A 12 8.72 31.49 35.24
C ARG A 12 9.76 31.06 34.20
N ARG A 13 10.63 32.03 33.91
CA ARG A 13 11.86 31.99 33.11
C ARG A 13 13.00 31.37 33.95
N SER A 14 13.95 30.70 33.31
CA SER A 14 15.32 30.51 33.85
C SER A 14 16.32 30.54 32.70
N GLU A 15 17.24 31.50 32.79
CA GLU A 15 18.39 31.85 31.93
C GLU A 15 19.42 30.70 31.90
N LEU A 16 20.13 30.37 30.81
CA LEU A 16 21.08 31.07 29.91
C LEU A 16 22.47 31.39 30.52
N TYR A 17 23.47 30.76 29.87
CA TYR A 17 24.93 30.87 29.95
C TYR A 17 25.48 32.31 29.97
N HIS A 18 26.57 32.56 30.70
CA HIS A 18 27.99 32.63 30.27
C HIS A 18 28.76 33.57 31.23
N ASP A 19 29.98 33.21 31.67
CA ASP A 19 31.10 34.15 31.74
C ASP A 19 32.44 33.43 32.01
N ILE A 20 33.47 34.07 31.48
CA ILE A 20 34.91 33.77 31.37
C ILE A 20 35.60 34.90 32.18
N ASP A 21 36.53 34.67 33.12
CA ASP A 21 38.01 34.69 32.95
C ASP A 21 38.70 34.73 34.35
N ASP A 22 39.96 34.27 34.37
CA ASP A 22 41.14 34.78 35.11
C ASP A 22 41.48 34.54 36.62
N GLU A 23 42.81 34.45 36.81
CA GLU A 23 43.70 34.55 38.00
C GLU A 23 43.76 33.35 38.99
N ALA A 24 44.88 32.66 39.20
CA ALA A 24 46.27 32.99 39.60
C ALA A 24 46.51 33.03 41.13
N ASP A 25 47.54 32.28 41.54
CA ASP A 25 48.33 32.30 42.79
C ASP A 25 47.67 32.00 44.15
N ASP A 26 48.15 30.92 44.83
CA ASP A 26 48.74 31.06 46.17
C ASP A 26 49.72 29.92 46.51
N ALA A 27 50.79 30.30 47.20
CA ALA A 27 51.96 29.51 47.56
C ALA A 27 51.94 29.11 49.05
N GLY A 28 52.59 28.00 49.39
CA GLY A 28 52.69 27.51 50.77
C GLY A 28 53.89 26.58 51.05
N ASN A 29 55.08 27.12 50.84
CA ASN A 29 56.37 27.00 51.59
C ASN A 29 56.33 26.18 52.93
N VAL A 30 57.29 25.36 53.44
CA VAL A 30 58.75 25.46 53.69
C VAL A 30 59.27 24.09 54.24
N SER A 31 60.24 23.39 53.60
CA SER A 31 61.68 23.10 53.97
C SER A 31 62.01 22.17 55.17
N PRO A 32 63.30 21.77 55.44
CA PRO A 32 64.49 21.53 54.60
C PRO A 32 65.30 20.24 54.94
N LEU A 33 66.36 19.94 54.17
CA LEU A 33 67.79 19.73 54.57
C LEU A 33 68.51 18.83 53.53
N LEU A 34 69.38 19.39 52.67
CA LEU A 34 70.87 19.40 52.73
C LEU A 34 71.50 17.98 52.82
N ARG A 35 72.53 17.54 52.06
CA ARG A 35 73.59 18.21 51.28
C ARG A 35 74.40 17.15 50.47
N ASN A 36 74.68 17.46 49.20
CA ASN A 36 75.99 17.38 48.48
C ASN A 36 76.73 16.06 48.07
N PRO A 37 77.58 16.14 47.00
CA PRO A 37 77.92 15.10 45.99
C PRO A 37 79.42 14.63 46.14
N PRO A 38 80.27 14.23 45.14
CA PRO A 38 80.18 14.13 43.66
C PRO A 38 80.98 12.96 42.96
N ILE A 39 81.12 13.06 41.62
CA ILE A 39 82.29 12.69 40.75
C ILE A 39 82.19 11.45 39.81
N ASN A 40 81.88 11.77 38.54
CA ASN A 40 82.50 11.40 37.24
C ASN A 40 83.59 10.30 37.10
N LYS A 41 83.45 9.42 36.08
CA LYS A 41 84.50 8.87 35.16
C LYS A 41 83.84 7.85 34.19
N ARG A 42 83.67 8.14 32.90
CA ARG A 42 84.55 7.86 31.72
C ARG A 42 84.92 6.38 31.46
N ASN A 43 84.46 5.93 30.29
CA ASN A 43 85.18 5.22 29.19
C ASN A 43 85.26 3.67 29.10
N CYS A 44 84.77 3.21 27.94
CA CYS A 44 85.40 2.33 26.93
C CYS A 44 85.73 0.85 27.23
N ALA A 45 85.16 -0.05 26.41
CA ALA A 45 85.82 -1.03 25.50
C ALA A 45 84.78 -2.10 25.11
N LEU A 46 84.36 -2.25 23.84
CA LEU A 46 85.00 -2.97 22.71
C LEU A 46 85.09 -4.50 22.87
N ASP A 47 84.35 -5.16 21.96
CA ASP A 47 84.51 -6.51 21.38
C ASP A 47 84.63 -7.75 22.28
N ALA A 48 83.70 -8.69 22.08
CA ALA A 48 83.99 -9.89 21.29
C ALA A 48 82.74 -10.78 21.15
N SER A 49 82.59 -11.29 19.94
CA SER A 49 81.57 -12.20 19.44
C SER A 49 81.54 -13.58 20.11
N CYS A 50 80.34 -14.18 20.07
CA CYS A 50 80.06 -15.61 19.95
C CYS A 50 80.17 -16.48 21.22
N PHE A 51 79.04 -16.63 21.93
CA PHE A 51 78.56 -17.96 22.33
C PHE A 51 77.03 -17.98 22.28
N ALA A 52 76.50 -19.03 21.68
CA ALA A 52 75.11 -19.13 21.29
C ALA A 52 74.15 -19.38 22.47
N CYS A 53 72.89 -18.98 22.22
CA CYS A 53 71.65 -19.63 22.65
C CYS A 53 70.91 -19.06 23.87
N LEU A 54 69.62 -18.78 23.62
CA LEU A 54 68.50 -18.48 24.53
C LEU A 54 68.39 -17.04 25.06
N CYS A 55 67.79 -16.16 24.25
CA CYS A 55 66.55 -15.49 24.65
C CYS A 55 65.86 -14.85 23.42
N GLN A 56 64.65 -15.33 23.15
CA GLN A 56 63.71 -14.74 22.20
C GLN A 56 63.27 -13.36 22.71
N THR A 57 63.39 -12.31 21.89
CA THR A 57 62.71 -11.04 22.17
C THR A 57 62.01 -10.48 20.92
N ALA A 58 60.69 -10.64 20.94
CA ALA A 58 59.64 -9.73 20.49
C ALA A 58 59.76 -9.06 19.11
N LYS A 59 58.94 -9.54 18.16
CA LYS A 59 58.45 -8.74 17.02
C LYS A 59 57.58 -7.57 17.54
N PRO A 60 57.60 -6.38 16.91
CA PRO A 60 56.80 -5.24 17.36
C PRO A 60 55.28 -5.50 17.20
N PRO A 61 54.43 -4.92 18.08
CA PRO A 61 53.00 -5.17 18.04
C PRO A 61 52.38 -4.55 16.78
N ARG A 62 51.70 -5.38 15.98
CA ARG A 62 50.91 -4.96 14.82
C ARG A 62 49.78 -4.01 15.27
N LYS A 63 49.75 -2.79 14.71
CA LYS A 63 48.61 -1.84 14.75
C LYS A 63 47.39 -2.40 13.99
N GLY A 64 46.81 -3.50 14.46
CA GLY A 64 45.60 -4.12 13.86
C GLY A 64 44.44 -4.32 14.84
N ARG A 65 44.61 -3.96 16.12
CA ARG A 65 43.68 -4.35 17.20
C ARG A 65 42.57 -3.33 17.50
N ARG A 66 42.66 -2.10 16.94
CA ARG A 66 41.67 -1.03 17.20
C ARG A 66 40.48 -1.06 16.22
N THR A 67 40.70 -1.39 14.96
CA THR A 67 39.64 -1.48 13.92
C THR A 67 38.69 -2.65 14.15
N GLY A 68 39.20 -3.82 14.58
CA GLY A 68 38.35 -4.97 14.92
C GLY A 68 37.48 -4.74 16.16
N ARG A 69 37.94 -3.96 17.13
CA ARG A 69 37.15 -3.57 18.31
C ARG A 69 36.03 -2.61 17.95
N LEU A 70 36.29 -1.63 17.08
CA LEU A 70 35.27 -0.70 16.61
C LEU A 70 34.16 -1.44 15.84
N LEU A 71 34.52 -2.36 14.94
CA LEU A 71 33.56 -3.18 14.21
C LEU A 71 32.72 -4.05 15.17
N LEU A 72 33.34 -4.63 16.19
CA LEU A 72 32.65 -5.39 17.23
C LEU A 72 31.66 -4.51 18.02
N TYR A 73 32.04 -3.28 18.39
CA TYR A 73 31.13 -2.36 19.07
C TYR A 73 29.94 -1.93 18.19
N ILE A 74 30.14 -1.77 16.89
CA ILE A 74 29.05 -1.49 15.93
C ILE A 74 28.11 -2.68 15.85
N ILE A 75 28.62 -3.90 15.72
CA ILE A 75 27.80 -5.12 15.65
C ILE A 75 27.01 -5.31 16.95
N VAL A 76 27.66 -5.17 18.11
CA VAL A 76 27.00 -5.26 19.41
C VAL A 76 25.94 -4.18 19.56
N GLY A 77 26.21 -2.93 19.15
CA GLY A 77 25.23 -1.84 19.15
C GLY A 77 24.04 -2.11 18.24
N CYS A 78 24.26 -2.64 17.03
CA CYS A 78 23.16 -3.02 16.13
C CYS A 78 22.30 -4.13 16.74
N LEU A 79 22.90 -5.16 17.33
CA LEU A 79 22.15 -6.26 17.96
C LEU A 79 21.39 -5.81 19.20
N THR A 80 21.94 -4.92 20.02
CA THR A 80 21.21 -4.37 21.19
C THR A 80 20.06 -3.47 20.78
N THR A 81 20.23 -2.64 19.74
CA THR A 81 19.13 -1.82 19.22
C THR A 81 18.02 -2.67 18.59
N LEU A 82 18.36 -3.71 17.83
CA LEU A 82 17.37 -4.66 17.30
C LEU A 82 16.64 -5.41 18.42
N GLY A 83 17.36 -5.84 19.45
CA GLY A 83 16.77 -6.47 20.63
C GLY A 83 15.81 -5.54 21.38
N LEU A 84 16.16 -4.25 21.53
CA LEU A 84 15.31 -3.26 22.17
C LEU A 84 14.04 -2.99 21.33
N VAL A 85 14.17 -2.86 20.02
CA VAL A 85 13.03 -2.69 19.10
C VAL A 85 12.10 -3.90 19.19
N GLN A 86 12.65 -5.12 19.17
CA GLN A 86 11.86 -6.35 19.30
C GLN A 86 11.16 -6.44 20.66
N PHE A 87 11.84 -6.05 21.74
CA PHE A 87 11.25 -6.03 23.08
C PHE A 87 10.11 -5.02 23.19
N VAL A 88 10.28 -3.82 22.63
CA VAL A 88 9.22 -2.80 22.58
C VAL A 88 8.05 -3.29 21.73
N ALA A 89 8.31 -3.92 20.58
CA ALA A 89 7.27 -4.48 19.74
C ALA A 89 6.47 -5.60 20.43
N LEU A 90 7.16 -6.52 21.12
CA LEU A 90 6.52 -7.62 21.85
C LEU A 90 5.74 -7.13 23.08
N THR A 91 6.26 -6.13 23.81
CA THR A 91 5.56 -5.56 24.97
C THR A 91 4.34 -4.75 24.55
N LEU A 92 4.41 -3.99 23.45
CA LEU A 92 3.26 -3.34 22.83
C LEU A 92 2.24 -4.37 22.32
N GLY A 93 2.69 -5.42 21.63
CA GLY A 93 1.82 -6.49 21.15
C GLY A 93 1.12 -7.24 22.29
N ALA A 94 1.83 -7.53 23.38
CA ALA A 94 1.26 -8.12 24.58
C ALA A 94 0.28 -7.17 25.28
N PHE A 95 0.58 -5.87 25.36
CA PHE A 95 -0.32 -4.87 25.92
C PHE A 95 -1.64 -4.76 25.13
N VAL A 96 -1.57 -4.73 23.79
CA VAL A 96 -2.76 -4.74 22.91
C VAL A 96 -3.57 -6.03 23.11
N SER A 97 -2.90 -7.17 23.32
CA SER A 97 -3.56 -8.47 23.54
C SER A 97 -4.21 -8.61 24.92
N PHE A 98 -3.66 -7.95 25.95
CA PHE A 98 -4.16 -8.04 27.33
C PHE A 98 -5.25 -7.02 27.69
N PHE A 99 -5.34 -5.90 26.98
CA PHE A 99 -6.34 -4.85 27.22
C PHE A 99 -7.31 -4.60 26.04
N PRO A 100 -7.90 -5.63 25.39
CA PRO A 100 -8.84 -5.42 24.29
C PRO A 100 -10.08 -4.64 24.75
N ARG A 101 -10.52 -4.86 26.00
CA ARG A 101 -11.72 -4.21 26.57
C ARG A 101 -11.55 -2.72 26.84
N ASP A 102 -10.33 -2.23 27.09
CA ASP A 102 -10.09 -0.81 27.31
C ASP A 102 -9.96 -0.05 25.98
N ILE A 103 -9.47 -0.72 24.94
CA ILE A 103 -9.51 -0.24 23.55
C ILE A 103 -10.97 -0.23 23.07
N GLU A 104 -11.74 -1.31 23.26
CA GLU A 104 -13.17 -1.37 22.96
C GLU A 104 -13.97 -0.32 23.74
N LYS A 105 -13.68 -0.08 25.02
CA LYS A 105 -14.32 0.99 25.81
C LYS A 105 -13.90 2.38 25.33
N ALA A 106 -12.66 2.58 24.88
CA ALA A 106 -12.22 3.84 24.29
C ALA A 106 -12.92 4.10 22.95
N ILE A 107 -13.13 3.05 22.14
CA ILE A 107 -13.90 3.07 20.89
C ILE A 107 -15.39 3.32 21.18
N ALA A 108 -15.98 2.62 22.14
CA ALA A 108 -17.39 2.79 22.53
C ALA A 108 -17.69 4.15 23.20
N ARG A 109 -16.69 4.77 23.84
CA ARG A 109 -16.80 6.15 24.37
C ARG A 109 -16.72 7.21 23.28
N SER A 110 -16.21 6.87 22.10
CA SER A 110 -16.04 7.81 20.99
C SER A 110 -17.38 8.37 20.49
N GLY A 111 -18.53 7.75 20.75
CA GLY A 111 -19.85 8.22 20.28
C GLY A 111 -20.66 9.14 21.20
N ARG A 112 -20.08 9.72 22.26
CA ARG A 112 -20.81 10.64 23.19
C ARG A 112 -20.68 12.12 22.77
N PRO A 113 -21.69 12.97 23.06
CA PRO A 113 -21.63 14.41 22.77
C PRO A 113 -20.39 15.06 23.42
N GLY A 114 -19.62 15.82 22.64
CA GLY A 114 -18.40 16.51 23.07
C GLY A 114 -17.10 15.68 23.01
N GLN A 115 -17.08 14.52 22.34
CA GLN A 115 -15.86 13.72 22.12
C GLN A 115 -15.51 13.54 20.62
N PRO A 116 -14.27 13.17 20.26
CA PRO A 116 -13.79 13.12 18.87
C PRO A 116 -14.55 12.21 17.88
N GLY A 117 -15.51 11.39 18.33
CA GLY A 117 -16.39 10.58 17.49
C GLY A 117 -17.88 10.97 17.58
N GLU A 118 -18.20 12.19 18.04
CA GLU A 118 -19.56 12.77 17.95
C GLU A 118 -20.10 12.74 16.50
N TYR A 119 -19.19 12.77 15.52
CA TYR A 119 -19.46 12.59 14.09
C TYR A 119 -20.03 11.22 13.70
N LEU A 120 -20.00 10.21 14.58
CA LEU A 120 -20.55 8.87 14.33
C LEU A 120 -22.01 8.72 14.74
N SER A 121 -22.56 9.66 15.53
CA SER A 121 -23.94 9.63 16.03
C SER A 121 -24.89 10.55 15.27
N GLN A 122 -24.38 11.36 14.34
CA GLN A 122 -25.19 12.20 13.46
C GLN A 122 -25.11 11.64 12.04
N GLY A 123 -26.25 11.21 11.48
CA GLY A 123 -26.39 10.99 10.03
C GLY A 123 -25.89 12.24 9.26
N PRO A 124 -25.35 12.08 8.05
CA PRO A 124 -24.38 13.02 7.51
C PRO A 124 -25.02 14.39 7.21
N PRO A 125 -24.52 15.49 7.79
CA PRO A 125 -24.75 16.81 7.24
C PRO A 125 -23.86 16.98 6.00
N ASP A 126 -24.44 16.83 4.81
CA ASP A 126 -23.92 17.23 3.48
C ASP A 126 -22.40 17.02 3.23
N THR A 127 -21.88 15.82 3.53
CA THR A 127 -20.42 15.57 3.67
C THR A 127 -19.65 15.46 2.34
N THR A 128 -20.32 15.38 1.19
CA THR A 128 -19.68 15.32 -0.14
C THR A 128 -19.85 16.57 -0.99
N GLY A 129 -20.57 17.59 -0.52
CA GLY A 129 -20.98 18.78 -1.29
C GLY A 129 -19.83 19.61 -1.88
N GLY A 130 -18.58 19.37 -1.45
CA GLY A 130 -17.38 20.01 -2.00
C GLY A 130 -16.23 19.05 -2.31
N VAL A 131 -16.43 17.73 -2.21
CA VAL A 131 -15.35 16.75 -2.37
C VAL A 131 -15.12 16.45 -3.84
N ILE A 132 -13.89 16.66 -4.32
CA ILE A 132 -13.49 16.37 -5.70
C ILE A 132 -13.05 14.90 -5.81
N PRO A 133 -13.70 14.07 -6.64
CA PRO A 133 -13.29 12.69 -6.81
C PRO A 133 -11.92 12.58 -7.49
N ILE A 134 -11.08 11.74 -6.88
CA ILE A 134 -9.72 11.41 -7.27
C ILE A 134 -9.60 9.90 -7.51
N PRO A 135 -8.74 9.49 -8.45
CA PRO A 135 -8.57 8.10 -8.91
C PRO A 135 -7.77 7.24 -7.91
N CYS A 136 -8.16 7.23 -6.64
CA CYS A 136 -7.60 6.34 -5.64
C CYS A 136 -8.55 5.19 -5.31
N HIS A 137 -7.93 4.06 -5.02
CA HIS A 137 -8.53 2.94 -4.34
C HIS A 137 -8.08 2.97 -2.88
N SER A 138 -9.05 3.15 -2.00
CA SER A 138 -8.89 3.16 -0.56
C SER A 138 -8.72 1.73 -0.07
N HIS A 139 -7.49 1.24 -0.14
CA HIS A 139 -7.11 -0.09 0.32
C HIS A 139 -7.08 -0.13 1.85
N ASN A 140 -7.33 -1.31 2.44
CA ASN A 140 -7.29 -1.51 3.89
C ASN A 140 -8.24 -0.56 4.67
N ASP A 141 -9.34 -0.15 4.07
CA ASP A 141 -10.25 0.83 4.67
C ASP A 141 -10.86 0.32 5.98
N TYR A 142 -11.04 -0.99 6.12
CA TYR A 142 -11.50 -1.69 7.33
C TYR A 142 -10.61 -1.51 8.58
N TRP A 143 -9.38 -1.00 8.48
CA TRP A 143 -8.62 -0.61 9.69
C TRP A 143 -9.09 0.73 10.27
N ARG A 144 -9.88 1.50 9.51
CA ARG A 144 -10.36 2.82 9.91
C ARG A 144 -11.68 2.71 10.66
N PRO A 145 -11.99 3.65 11.58
CA PRO A 145 -13.26 3.66 12.30
C PRO A 145 -14.49 3.72 11.38
N ALA A 146 -14.39 4.44 10.26
CA ALA A 146 -15.45 4.62 9.27
C ALA A 146 -14.87 4.43 7.85
N PRO A 147 -14.74 3.16 7.37
CA PRO A 147 -14.02 2.83 6.13
C PRO A 147 -14.53 3.58 4.89
N LEU A 148 -15.83 3.47 4.62
CA LEU A 148 -16.48 4.11 3.48
C LEU A 148 -16.38 5.64 3.57
N PHE A 149 -16.83 6.22 4.68
CA PHE A 149 -16.87 7.68 4.83
C PHE A 149 -15.49 8.33 4.73
N SER A 150 -14.46 7.73 5.34
CA SER A 150 -13.08 8.25 5.24
C SER A 150 -12.59 8.30 3.79
N ALA A 151 -12.94 7.29 2.98
CA ALA A 151 -12.59 7.23 1.57
C ALA A 151 -13.34 8.28 0.76
N LEU A 152 -14.65 8.44 1.01
CA LEU A 152 -15.49 9.42 0.33
C LEU A 152 -15.07 10.85 0.65
N GLU A 153 -14.77 11.19 1.92
CA GLU A 153 -14.26 12.51 2.33
C GLU A 153 -12.93 12.85 1.65
N THR A 154 -12.11 11.84 1.38
CA THR A 154 -10.83 11.99 0.64
C THR A 154 -11.06 12.16 -0.86
N GLY A 155 -12.22 11.75 -1.37
CA GLY A 155 -12.54 11.72 -2.80
C GLY A 155 -12.13 10.42 -3.50
N CYS A 156 -11.76 9.35 -2.79
CA CYS A 156 -11.44 8.09 -3.46
C CYS A 156 -12.66 7.50 -4.14
N ILE A 157 -12.54 7.24 -5.44
CA ILE A 157 -13.61 6.66 -6.27
C ILE A 157 -13.66 5.13 -6.20
N SER A 158 -12.90 4.52 -5.29
CA SER A 158 -12.93 3.09 -5.06
C SER A 158 -12.59 2.74 -3.62
N VAL A 159 -13.32 1.77 -3.07
CA VAL A 159 -13.20 1.21 -1.72
C VAL A 159 -13.10 -0.31 -1.79
N GLU A 160 -12.65 -0.94 -0.71
CA GLU A 160 -12.43 -2.38 -0.63
C GLU A 160 -13.28 -3.00 0.48
N ALA A 161 -13.80 -4.20 0.27
CA ALA A 161 -14.45 -4.98 1.31
C ALA A 161 -13.87 -6.39 1.29
N ASP A 162 -13.04 -6.70 2.27
CA ASP A 162 -12.49 -8.04 2.51
C ASP A 162 -13.55 -8.93 3.17
N ILE A 163 -14.27 -9.73 2.37
CA ILE A 163 -15.42 -10.49 2.84
C ILE A 163 -15.07 -11.93 3.25
N TRP A 164 -15.69 -12.36 4.35
CA TRP A 164 -15.65 -13.72 4.87
C TRP A 164 -17.07 -14.23 5.10
N LEU A 165 -17.37 -15.41 4.59
CA LEU A 165 -18.62 -16.12 4.89
C LEU A 165 -18.50 -16.90 6.19
N PHE A 166 -19.30 -16.53 7.18
CA PHE A 166 -19.53 -17.26 8.44
C PHE A 166 -21.00 -17.13 8.83
N ASP A 167 -21.57 -18.17 9.44
CA ASP A 167 -22.94 -18.15 9.98
C ASP A 167 -23.99 -17.51 9.04
N ASP A 168 -23.90 -17.84 7.74
CA ASP A 168 -24.79 -17.35 6.68
C ASP A 168 -24.79 -15.81 6.46
N ASP A 169 -23.72 -15.12 6.88
CA ASP A 169 -23.52 -13.69 6.63
C ASP A 169 -22.09 -13.38 6.12
N LEU A 170 -21.93 -12.21 5.49
CA LEU A 170 -20.69 -11.71 4.95
C LEU A 170 -20.07 -10.69 5.90
N PHE A 171 -19.10 -11.16 6.68
CA PHE A 171 -18.31 -10.32 7.58
C PHE A 171 -17.17 -9.63 6.84
N VAL A 172 -16.78 -8.44 7.29
CA VAL A 172 -15.69 -7.65 6.70
C VAL A 172 -14.50 -7.58 7.64
N GLY A 173 -13.32 -7.95 7.16
CA GLY A 173 -12.06 -7.77 7.87
C GLY A 173 -10.86 -8.41 7.17
N HIS A 174 -9.65 -7.94 7.49
CA HIS A 174 -8.43 -8.43 6.83
C HIS A 174 -8.14 -9.89 7.13
N THR A 175 -8.37 -10.28 8.39
CA THR A 175 -8.11 -11.61 8.92
C THR A 175 -9.34 -12.11 9.66
N ALA A 176 -9.50 -13.43 9.75
CA ALA A 176 -10.59 -14.04 10.51
C ALA A 176 -10.64 -13.57 11.98
N GLY A 177 -9.50 -13.21 12.58
CA GLY A 177 -9.43 -12.70 13.96
C GLY A 177 -9.89 -11.25 14.13
N SER A 178 -10.09 -10.51 13.03
CA SER A 178 -10.55 -9.11 13.05
C SER A 178 -12.06 -8.95 12.85
N LEU A 179 -12.77 -10.07 12.63
CA LEU A 179 -14.21 -10.09 12.38
C LEU A 179 -14.97 -9.78 13.65
N ALA A 180 -16.05 -9.00 13.52
CA ALA A 180 -16.93 -8.65 14.62
C ALA A 180 -18.41 -8.73 14.17
N PRO A 181 -19.35 -9.06 15.07
CA PRO A 181 -20.77 -9.23 14.73
C PRO A 181 -21.45 -8.00 14.09
N ASP A 182 -20.91 -6.81 14.33
CA ASP A 182 -21.39 -5.54 13.80
C ASP A 182 -20.69 -5.11 12.49
N ARG A 183 -19.68 -5.87 12.05
CA ARG A 183 -18.86 -5.58 10.87
C ARG A 183 -19.22 -6.48 9.71
N THR A 184 -20.42 -6.27 9.16
CA THR A 184 -20.91 -7.01 7.98
C THR A 184 -20.89 -6.12 6.74
N LEU A 185 -20.86 -6.72 5.55
CA LEU A 185 -20.86 -6.01 4.27
C LEU A 185 -22.06 -5.06 4.18
N THR A 186 -23.24 -5.53 4.60
CA THR A 186 -24.47 -4.74 4.63
C THR A 186 -24.31 -3.48 5.49
N LYS A 187 -23.90 -3.62 6.75
CA LYS A 187 -23.79 -2.49 7.70
C LYS A 187 -22.67 -1.52 7.34
N MET A 188 -21.56 -2.04 6.83
CA MET A 188 -20.37 -1.21 6.59
C MET A 188 -20.38 -0.50 5.23
N TYR A 189 -21.05 -1.08 4.22
CA TYR A 189 -21.04 -0.56 2.86
C TYR A 189 -22.42 -0.42 2.24
N ILE A 190 -23.28 -1.45 2.26
CA ILE A 190 -24.53 -1.42 1.50
C ILE A 190 -25.51 -0.40 2.06
N ASP A 191 -25.83 -0.46 3.36
CA ASP A 191 -26.81 0.45 3.98
C ASP A 191 -26.35 1.92 3.88
N PRO A 192 -25.10 2.26 4.23
CA PRO A 192 -24.60 3.63 4.05
C PRO A 192 -24.63 4.11 2.59
N LEU A 193 -24.35 3.23 1.61
CA LEU A 193 -24.42 3.61 0.20
C LEU A 193 -25.85 3.86 -0.26
N VAL A 194 -26.81 3.05 0.21
CA VAL A 194 -28.24 3.28 -0.05
C VAL A 194 -28.67 4.63 0.51
N GLU A 195 -28.35 4.92 1.77
CA GLU A 195 -28.68 6.18 2.44
C GLU A 195 -28.13 7.39 1.66
N ILE A 196 -26.82 7.38 1.36
CA ILE A 196 -26.17 8.44 0.58
C ILE A 196 -26.87 8.62 -0.78
N LEU A 197 -27.11 7.54 -1.51
CA LEU A 197 -27.67 7.65 -2.86
C LEU A 197 -29.14 8.07 -2.87
N GLU A 198 -29.94 7.68 -1.88
CA GLU A 198 -31.31 8.17 -1.72
C GLU A 198 -31.35 9.67 -1.42
N GLU A 199 -30.46 10.15 -0.56
CA GLU A 199 -30.31 11.59 -0.28
C GLU A 199 -29.88 12.38 -1.52
N ARG A 200 -29.00 11.83 -2.36
CA ARG A 200 -28.54 12.46 -3.62
C ARG A 200 -29.53 12.34 -4.77
N ASN A 201 -30.55 11.49 -4.65
CA ASN A 201 -31.57 11.25 -5.67
C ASN A 201 -32.99 11.39 -5.11
N PRO A 202 -33.36 12.54 -4.50
CA PRO A 202 -34.66 12.70 -3.86
C PRO A 202 -35.78 12.71 -4.90
N ILE A 203 -36.86 11.96 -4.64
CA ILE A 203 -38.09 12.06 -5.42
C ILE A 203 -38.84 13.31 -4.95
N ALA A 204 -38.56 14.44 -5.59
CA ALA A 204 -39.21 15.70 -5.24
C ALA A 204 -40.71 15.65 -5.62
N ARG A 205 -41.57 16.26 -4.79
CA ARG A 205 -43.02 16.38 -5.09
C ARG A 205 -43.31 17.05 -6.44
N VAL A 206 -42.39 17.89 -6.92
CA VAL A 206 -42.44 18.63 -8.19
C VAL A 206 -41.81 17.83 -9.35
N HIS A 207 -40.87 16.93 -9.06
CA HIS A 207 -40.25 16.03 -10.02
C HIS A 207 -40.58 14.58 -9.65
N GLN A 208 -41.78 14.12 -10.05
CA GLN A 208 -42.30 12.79 -9.75
C GLN A 208 -41.53 11.63 -10.41
N LYS A 209 -40.40 11.92 -11.06
CA LYS A 209 -39.53 10.93 -11.68
C LYS A 209 -38.11 11.11 -11.14
N PRO A 210 -37.44 10.03 -10.71
CA PRO A 210 -36.03 10.08 -10.32
C PRO A 210 -35.17 10.62 -11.46
N SER A 211 -34.06 11.29 -11.11
CA SER A 211 -33.03 11.69 -12.06
C SER A 211 -32.53 10.47 -12.86
N LYS A 212 -32.37 10.64 -14.18
CA LYS A 212 -31.83 9.61 -15.07
C LYS A 212 -30.72 10.20 -15.96
N PRO A 213 -29.48 9.69 -15.89
CA PRO A 213 -29.00 8.69 -14.93
C PRO A 213 -29.04 9.21 -13.48
N PRO A 214 -29.09 8.32 -12.47
CA PRO A 214 -29.02 8.73 -11.08
C PRO A 214 -27.67 9.37 -10.75
N ASN A 215 -27.68 10.31 -9.82
CA ASN A 215 -26.48 10.91 -9.25
C ASN A 215 -25.70 9.88 -8.43
N GLY A 216 -24.38 9.88 -8.59
CA GLY A 216 -23.44 9.15 -7.77
C GLY A 216 -23.18 9.81 -6.42
N VAL A 217 -22.24 9.24 -5.67
CA VAL A 217 -21.92 9.66 -4.29
C VAL A 217 -21.20 11.01 -4.19
N PHE A 218 -20.71 11.57 -5.31
CA PHE A 218 -19.97 12.84 -5.32
C PHE A 218 -20.76 13.95 -6.02
N ASP A 219 -21.21 14.97 -5.28
CA ASP A 219 -21.97 16.09 -5.85
C ASP A 219 -21.18 16.90 -6.88
N THR A 220 -19.87 17.02 -6.68
CA THR A 220 -18.98 17.75 -7.59
C THR A 220 -18.83 17.05 -8.95
N ARG A 221 -19.15 15.75 -9.03
CA ARG A 221 -19.16 14.97 -10.27
C ARG A 221 -20.21 13.85 -10.18
N PRO A 222 -21.50 14.16 -10.41
CA PRO A 222 -22.59 13.19 -10.21
C PRO A 222 -22.53 11.95 -11.10
N SER A 223 -21.82 12.00 -12.24
CA SER A 223 -21.62 10.84 -13.11
C SER A 223 -20.49 9.91 -12.66
N GLN A 224 -19.78 10.24 -11.57
CA GLN A 224 -18.67 9.43 -11.08
C GLN A 224 -19.19 8.21 -10.32
N THR A 225 -18.99 7.02 -10.89
CA THR A 225 -19.24 5.76 -10.19
C THR A 225 -18.25 5.58 -9.03
N LEU A 226 -18.74 5.03 -7.90
CA LEU A 226 -17.92 4.49 -6.83
C LEU A 226 -17.72 2.98 -7.06
N VAL A 227 -16.47 2.54 -7.04
CA VAL A 227 -16.16 1.12 -7.21
C VAL A 227 -16.06 0.43 -5.85
N LEU A 228 -16.97 -0.49 -5.56
CA LEU A 228 -16.90 -1.40 -4.42
C LEU A 228 -16.15 -2.67 -4.85
N LEU A 229 -14.87 -2.76 -4.48
CA LEU A 229 -14.05 -3.94 -4.73
C LEU A 229 -14.28 -4.96 -3.60
N VAL A 230 -14.86 -6.11 -3.92
CA VAL A 230 -15.19 -7.18 -2.97
C VAL A 230 -14.13 -8.27 -3.08
N ASP A 231 -13.28 -8.39 -2.06
CA ASP A 231 -12.23 -9.40 -1.98
C ASP A 231 -12.73 -10.63 -1.19
N PHE A 232 -12.88 -11.75 -1.88
CA PHE A 232 -13.31 -13.01 -1.28
C PHE A 232 -12.15 -13.70 -0.56
N LYS A 233 -12.19 -13.74 0.79
CA LYS A 233 -11.15 -14.37 1.60
C LYS A 233 -11.37 -15.86 1.86
N ASN A 234 -12.62 -16.33 1.84
CA ASN A 234 -12.96 -17.75 2.00
C ASN A 234 -14.19 -18.16 1.15
N LYS A 235 -14.36 -19.48 0.96
CA LYS A 235 -15.58 -20.13 0.45
C LYS A 235 -16.28 -19.38 -0.70
N ALA A 236 -15.55 -18.93 -1.71
CA ALA A 236 -16.08 -17.99 -2.70
C ALA A 236 -17.32 -18.51 -3.46
N ALA A 237 -17.40 -19.81 -3.71
CA ALA A 237 -18.58 -20.43 -4.31
C ALA A 237 -19.81 -20.32 -3.40
N ASP A 238 -19.67 -20.59 -2.10
CA ASP A 238 -20.74 -20.52 -1.12
C ASP A 238 -21.13 -19.07 -0.80
N ALA A 239 -20.15 -18.15 -0.78
CA ALA A 239 -20.35 -16.73 -0.48
C ALA A 239 -21.05 -15.97 -1.63
N TRP A 240 -20.91 -16.46 -2.86
CA TRP A 240 -21.48 -15.83 -4.06
C TRP A 240 -22.98 -15.52 -3.99
N PRO A 241 -23.88 -16.48 -3.65
CA PRO A 241 -25.30 -16.19 -3.50
C PRO A 241 -25.60 -15.15 -2.41
N TYR A 242 -24.86 -15.16 -1.30
CA TYR A 242 -25.02 -14.15 -0.25
C TYR A 242 -24.63 -12.76 -0.74
N LEU A 243 -23.55 -12.64 -1.51
CA LEU A 243 -23.17 -11.36 -2.11
C LEU A 243 -24.28 -10.84 -3.03
N LEU A 244 -24.77 -11.67 -3.95
CA LEU A 244 -25.84 -11.25 -4.87
C LEU A 244 -27.11 -10.83 -4.12
N SER A 245 -27.46 -11.54 -3.04
CA SER A 245 -28.58 -11.20 -2.18
C SER A 245 -28.38 -9.87 -1.45
N GLN A 246 -27.22 -9.64 -0.85
CA GLN A 246 -26.90 -8.40 -0.12
C GLN A 246 -26.77 -7.18 -1.03
N LEU A 247 -26.51 -7.37 -2.33
CA LEU A 247 -26.52 -6.29 -3.33
C LEU A 247 -27.94 -5.89 -3.78
N SER A 248 -28.99 -6.64 -3.42
CA SER A 248 -30.36 -6.34 -3.85
C SER A 248 -30.85 -4.92 -3.51
N PRO A 249 -30.53 -4.31 -2.36
CA PRO A 249 -31.01 -2.98 -2.04
C PRO A 249 -30.52 -1.91 -3.04
N LEU A 250 -29.29 -2.05 -3.54
CA LEU A 250 -28.72 -1.18 -4.58
C LEU A 250 -29.26 -1.54 -5.97
N ARG A 251 -29.40 -2.83 -6.26
CA ARG A 251 -29.91 -3.35 -7.54
C ARG A 251 -31.34 -2.89 -7.81
N ASP A 252 -32.22 -3.08 -6.85
CA ASP A 252 -33.66 -2.81 -6.98
C ASP A 252 -33.95 -1.31 -7.15
N ARG A 253 -33.02 -0.46 -6.68
CA ARG A 253 -33.03 1.00 -6.87
C ARG A 253 -32.39 1.46 -8.18
N GLY A 254 -31.78 0.55 -8.94
CA GLY A 254 -31.08 0.87 -10.18
C GLY A 254 -29.76 1.61 -9.98
N TYR A 255 -29.09 1.40 -8.85
CA TYR A 255 -27.83 2.07 -8.51
C TYR A 255 -26.57 1.30 -8.93
N LEU A 256 -26.71 0.04 -9.33
CA LEU A 256 -25.58 -0.78 -9.78
C LEU A 256 -25.28 -0.54 -11.27
N THR A 257 -23.98 -0.53 -11.61
CA THR A 257 -23.51 -0.80 -12.96
C THR A 257 -23.82 -2.25 -13.30
N TYR A 258 -24.36 -2.52 -14.49
CA TYR A 258 -24.73 -3.88 -14.88
C TYR A 258 -24.58 -4.12 -16.39
N PHE A 259 -24.30 -5.37 -16.75
CA PHE A 259 -24.41 -5.90 -18.10
C PHE A 259 -25.81 -6.45 -18.34
N ASN A 260 -26.42 -6.07 -19.46
CA ASN A 260 -27.82 -6.39 -19.80
C ASN A 260 -27.97 -7.51 -20.86
N GLY A 261 -26.91 -8.26 -21.14
CA GLY A 261 -26.86 -9.25 -22.22
C GLY A 261 -26.18 -8.75 -23.48
N THR A 262 -26.10 -7.44 -23.68
CA THR A 262 -25.50 -6.83 -24.88
C THR A 262 -24.44 -5.81 -24.52
N THR A 263 -24.73 -4.91 -23.59
CA THR A 263 -23.86 -3.79 -23.22
C THR A 263 -23.82 -3.62 -21.70
N VAL A 264 -22.81 -2.89 -21.23
CA VAL A 264 -22.73 -2.42 -19.84
C VAL A 264 -23.42 -1.07 -19.72
N THR A 265 -24.33 -0.94 -18.75
CA THR A 265 -24.95 0.32 -18.33
C THR A 265 -24.29 0.77 -17.04
N GLU A 266 -23.67 1.95 -17.04
CA GLU A 266 -23.03 2.52 -15.85
C GLU A 266 -24.06 2.99 -14.83
N GLY A 267 -23.79 2.68 -13.56
CA GLY A 267 -24.54 3.14 -12.40
C GLY A 267 -23.65 3.83 -11.35
N PRO A 268 -24.26 4.47 -10.35
CA PRO A 268 -23.59 5.08 -9.20
C PRO A 268 -22.56 4.18 -8.51
N VAL A 269 -22.80 2.87 -8.47
CA VAL A 269 -21.92 1.89 -7.83
C VAL A 269 -21.54 0.80 -8.83
N THR A 270 -20.24 0.56 -8.99
CA THR A 270 -19.72 -0.57 -9.76
C THR A 270 -19.14 -1.60 -8.80
N VAL A 271 -19.65 -2.83 -8.81
CA VAL A 271 -19.15 -3.91 -7.96
C VAL A 271 -18.12 -4.73 -8.71
N VAL A 272 -16.95 -4.95 -8.11
CA VAL A 272 -15.87 -5.72 -8.71
C VAL A 272 -15.45 -6.82 -7.75
N ALA A 273 -15.46 -8.07 -8.17
CA ALA A 273 -15.03 -9.21 -7.38
C ALA A 273 -13.55 -9.53 -7.63
N THR A 274 -12.81 -9.78 -6.54
CA THR A 274 -11.38 -10.12 -6.54
C THR A 274 -11.06 -11.21 -5.50
N GLY A 275 -9.78 -11.51 -5.29
CA GLY A 275 -9.33 -12.54 -4.34
C GLY A 275 -9.62 -13.94 -4.82
N LYS A 276 -10.35 -14.73 -4.02
CA LYS A 276 -10.78 -16.11 -4.37
C LYS A 276 -12.01 -16.17 -5.28
N ALA A 277 -12.49 -15.02 -5.79
CA ALA A 277 -13.63 -14.97 -6.69
C ALA A 277 -13.42 -15.85 -7.94
N LEU A 278 -14.45 -16.63 -8.28
CA LEU A 278 -14.41 -17.52 -9.44
C LEU A 278 -14.95 -16.80 -10.67
N PHE A 279 -14.11 -16.64 -11.70
CA PHE A 279 -14.50 -15.99 -12.96
C PHE A 279 -15.76 -16.62 -13.60
N ASN A 280 -15.90 -17.95 -13.47
CA ASN A 280 -17.07 -18.67 -13.99
C ASN A 280 -18.38 -18.24 -13.32
N ASN A 281 -18.38 -17.88 -12.03
CA ASN A 281 -19.58 -17.41 -11.34
C ASN A 281 -20.06 -16.07 -11.90
N ILE A 282 -19.12 -15.24 -12.35
CA ILE A 282 -19.42 -13.96 -12.98
C ILE A 282 -20.02 -14.22 -14.35
N VAL A 283 -19.35 -14.97 -15.22
CA VAL A 283 -19.81 -15.16 -16.61
C VAL A 283 -20.92 -16.20 -16.79
N ALA A 284 -21.39 -16.85 -15.71
CA ALA A 284 -22.40 -17.90 -15.76
C ALA A 284 -23.74 -17.43 -16.33
N ASN A 285 -24.16 -16.21 -16.01
CA ASN A 285 -25.39 -15.62 -16.55
C ASN A 285 -25.04 -14.67 -17.69
N ASP A 286 -25.45 -15.00 -18.91
CA ASP A 286 -25.21 -14.18 -20.09
C ASP A 286 -26.27 -13.08 -20.30
N THR A 287 -27.37 -13.09 -19.56
CA THR A 287 -28.48 -12.12 -19.72
C THR A 287 -28.40 -10.92 -18.77
N TYR A 288 -27.97 -11.12 -17.53
CA TYR A 288 -27.84 -10.05 -16.54
C TYR A 288 -26.72 -10.32 -15.55
N ARG A 289 -25.87 -9.32 -15.31
CA ARG A 289 -24.81 -9.35 -14.29
C ARG A 289 -24.54 -7.94 -13.79
N ASP A 290 -24.33 -7.77 -12.49
CA ASP A 290 -23.99 -6.48 -11.86
C ASP A 290 -22.71 -6.56 -11.00
N VAL A 291 -21.99 -7.66 -11.12
CA VAL A 291 -20.66 -7.87 -10.55
C VAL A 291 -19.68 -8.12 -11.69
N PHE A 292 -18.58 -7.38 -11.70
CA PHE A 292 -17.51 -7.48 -12.69
C PHE A 292 -16.27 -8.15 -12.06
N PHE A 293 -15.35 -8.62 -12.89
CA PHE A 293 -14.12 -9.26 -12.42
C PHE A 293 -12.92 -8.29 -12.34
N ASP A 294 -12.03 -8.54 -11.38
CA ASP A 294 -10.67 -7.99 -11.34
C ASP A 294 -9.71 -8.97 -12.06
N ALA A 295 -9.40 -8.68 -13.32
CA ALA A 295 -8.60 -9.56 -14.15
C ALA A 295 -7.11 -9.62 -13.71
N PRO A 296 -6.43 -10.77 -13.87
CA PRO A 296 -5.02 -10.92 -13.48
C PRO A 296 -4.09 -10.18 -14.45
N LEU A 297 -3.64 -8.98 -14.09
CA LEU A 297 -2.91 -8.06 -14.96
C LEU A 297 -1.61 -8.65 -15.53
N ASP A 298 -0.87 -9.42 -14.74
CA ASP A 298 0.38 -10.04 -15.17
C ASP A 298 0.19 -11.09 -16.27
N LYS A 299 -0.96 -11.77 -16.28
CA LYS A 299 -1.32 -12.74 -17.32
C LYS A 299 -1.69 -12.05 -18.63
N LEU A 300 -2.35 -10.89 -18.58
CA LEU A 300 -2.71 -10.12 -19.78
C LEU A 300 -1.48 -9.70 -20.60
N ALA A 301 -0.40 -9.33 -19.92
CA ALA A 301 0.86 -8.94 -20.57
C ALA A 301 1.60 -10.12 -21.19
N LYS A 302 1.60 -11.30 -20.55
CA LYS A 302 2.22 -12.51 -21.07
C LYS A 302 1.56 -12.93 -22.39
N ASP A 303 0.24 -12.88 -22.45
CA ASP A 303 -0.52 -13.20 -23.67
C ASP A 303 -0.20 -12.23 -24.82
N ALA A 304 -0.02 -10.94 -24.50
CA ALA A 304 0.35 -9.92 -25.48
C ALA A 304 1.79 -10.09 -26.00
N ILE A 305 2.74 -10.48 -25.14
CA ILE A 305 4.14 -10.69 -25.50
C ILE A 305 4.32 -11.98 -26.31
N LEU A 306 3.56 -13.03 -26.00
CA LEU A 306 3.61 -14.32 -26.70
C LEU A 306 2.83 -14.33 -28.02
N GLY A 307 2.14 -13.23 -28.37
CA GLY A 307 1.48 -13.06 -29.66
C GLY A 307 0.43 -14.14 -29.96
N ASN A 308 -0.26 -14.65 -28.95
CA ASN A 308 -1.21 -15.75 -29.10
C ASN A 308 -2.66 -15.24 -28.93
N PRO A 309 -3.39 -14.94 -30.03
CA PRO A 309 -4.78 -14.52 -29.97
C PRO A 309 -5.77 -15.70 -29.86
N HIS A 310 -5.29 -16.95 -29.78
CA HIS A 310 -6.14 -18.13 -29.68
C HIS A 310 -5.96 -18.82 -28.32
N GLN A 311 -7.06 -18.78 -27.55
CA GLN A 311 -7.27 -19.43 -26.26
C GLN A 311 -6.80 -20.88 -26.22
N SER A 312 -6.06 -21.22 -25.15
CA SER A 312 -6.12 -22.54 -24.55
C SER A 312 -7.37 -22.61 -23.66
N SER A 313 -8.53 -22.88 -24.25
CA SER A 313 -9.63 -23.51 -23.52
C SER A 313 -9.16 -24.90 -23.10
N ASN A 314 -9.32 -25.24 -21.82
CA ASN A 314 -8.96 -26.52 -21.19
C ASN A 314 -7.47 -26.77 -20.93
N ARG A 315 -6.97 -26.20 -19.82
CA ARG A 315 -6.26 -27.01 -18.82
C ARG A 315 -6.76 -26.58 -17.46
N GLY A 316 -7.21 -27.55 -16.66
CA GLY A 316 -7.62 -27.35 -15.28
C GLY A 316 -6.60 -26.47 -14.57
N ILE A 317 -7.10 -25.40 -13.98
CA ILE A 317 -6.37 -24.59 -13.02
C ILE A 317 -6.09 -25.56 -11.87
N LEU A 318 -4.89 -26.14 -11.86
CA LEU A 318 -4.36 -26.77 -10.68
C LEU A 318 -4.07 -25.63 -9.71
N ASP A 319 -4.75 -25.70 -8.58
CA ASP A 319 -4.55 -24.86 -7.42
C ASP A 319 -3.10 -25.02 -6.95
N ASP A 320 -2.24 -24.08 -7.36
CA ASP A 320 -1.07 -23.77 -6.56
C ASP A 320 -1.57 -22.95 -5.37
N GLU A 321 -2.09 -23.65 -4.34
CA GLU A 321 -2.11 -23.09 -2.99
C GLU A 321 -0.65 -22.80 -2.59
N GLU A 322 -0.21 -21.56 -2.75
CA GLU A 322 1.01 -21.09 -2.09
C GLU A 322 0.64 -20.21 -0.88
N PRO A 323 1.24 -20.47 0.29
CA PRO A 323 0.86 -19.86 1.54
C PRO A 323 1.19 -18.36 1.54
N GLU A 324 0.34 -17.57 2.20
CA GLU A 324 0.66 -16.22 2.62
C GLU A 324 1.94 -16.24 3.47
N VAL A 325 3.03 -15.73 2.90
CA VAL A 325 4.30 -15.60 3.60
C VAL A 325 4.27 -14.28 4.37
N ASP A 326 4.23 -14.41 5.68
CA ASP A 326 4.32 -13.34 6.68
C ASP A 326 5.54 -12.44 6.43
N GLU A 327 5.40 -11.13 6.62
CA GLU A 327 6.38 -10.11 6.18
C GLU A 327 7.66 -10.02 7.04
N LEU A 328 8.11 -11.14 7.61
CA LEU A 328 9.24 -11.23 8.52
C LEU A 328 10.07 -12.50 8.26
N ASP A 329 10.70 -12.61 7.09
CA ASP A 329 11.89 -13.46 6.92
C ASP A 329 12.75 -13.00 5.72
N ILE A 330 13.69 -12.10 6.00
CA ILE A 330 14.77 -11.73 5.08
C ILE A 330 16.08 -12.16 5.73
N ILE A 331 16.74 -13.18 5.14
CA ILE A 331 18.19 -13.31 4.86
C ILE A 331 18.49 -14.81 4.62
N ARG A 332 18.58 -15.24 3.36
CA ARG A 332 19.53 -16.28 2.92
C ARG A 332 19.95 -16.02 1.45
N PRO A 333 21.25 -15.99 1.12
CA PRO A 333 21.72 -15.84 -0.25
C PRO A 333 21.72 -17.19 -0.98
N ARG A 334 21.16 -17.25 -2.19
CA ARG A 334 21.18 -18.46 -3.03
C ARG A 334 22.31 -18.35 -4.06
N HIS A 335 23.38 -19.10 -3.81
CA HIS A 335 24.42 -19.42 -4.78
C HIS A 335 23.91 -20.49 -5.75
N ASN A 336 24.41 -20.42 -6.99
CA ASN A 336 24.38 -21.43 -8.06
C ASN A 336 23.05 -21.63 -8.80
N GLN A 337 22.98 -21.06 -10.00
CA GLN A 337 22.70 -21.84 -11.20
C GLN A 337 23.25 -21.12 -12.43
N GLN A 338 24.44 -21.56 -12.82
CA GLN A 338 25.09 -21.25 -14.08
C GLN A 338 24.83 -22.43 -15.02
N ASN A 339 24.70 -22.12 -16.31
CA ASN A 339 24.66 -23.03 -17.47
C ASN A 339 23.26 -23.29 -18.05
N ASN A 340 22.89 -22.47 -19.05
CA ASN A 340 22.44 -23.00 -20.34
C ASN A 340 22.68 -21.97 -21.46
N THR A 341 23.43 -22.39 -22.46
CA THR A 341 23.87 -21.65 -23.66
C THR A 341 22.71 -21.32 -24.62
N PRO A 342 22.74 -20.19 -25.35
CA PRO A 342 21.66 -19.81 -26.28
C PRO A 342 21.76 -20.53 -27.63
N LYS A 343 20.66 -21.13 -28.10
CA LYS A 343 20.53 -21.65 -29.47
C LYS A 343 20.25 -20.52 -30.46
N ARG A 344 21.05 -20.48 -31.52
CA ARG A 344 21.11 -19.53 -32.62
C ARG A 344 19.85 -19.55 -33.50
N TYR A 345 19.12 -18.44 -33.58
CA TYR A 345 17.99 -18.25 -34.50
C TYR A 345 18.50 -17.92 -35.92
N LYS A 346 17.95 -18.58 -36.95
CA LYS A 346 18.16 -18.24 -38.37
C LYS A 346 16.87 -17.61 -38.92
N PRO A 347 16.91 -16.43 -39.57
CA PRO A 347 15.73 -15.85 -40.19
C PRO A 347 15.41 -16.53 -41.53
N ARG A 348 14.12 -16.71 -41.82
CA ARG A 348 13.59 -17.08 -43.15
C ARG A 348 12.91 -15.86 -43.81
N PRO A 349 12.79 -15.83 -45.14
CA PRO A 349 12.62 -14.59 -45.91
C PRO A 349 11.22 -13.99 -45.83
N ILE A 350 11.20 -12.67 -45.95
CA ILE A 350 10.02 -11.82 -46.11
C ILE A 350 9.38 -12.13 -47.47
N ASP A 351 8.10 -12.47 -47.47
CA ASP A 351 7.28 -12.46 -48.68
C ASP A 351 6.38 -11.23 -48.65
N ASP A 352 6.44 -10.49 -49.75
CA ASP A 352 5.84 -9.19 -49.99
C ASP A 352 4.43 -9.39 -50.60
N SER A 353 3.59 -8.37 -50.46
CA SER A 353 2.23 -8.25 -51.03
C SER A 353 1.07 -8.95 -50.28
N SER A 354 0.36 -8.17 -49.46
CA SER A 354 -1.07 -7.95 -49.74
C SER A 354 -1.56 -6.66 -49.08
N THR A 355 -1.88 -5.69 -49.91
CA THR A 355 -2.64 -4.49 -49.57
C THR A 355 -4.06 -4.95 -49.18
N ARG A 356 -4.38 -4.98 -47.88
CA ARG A 356 -5.75 -5.15 -47.40
C ARG A 356 -6.17 -3.94 -46.58
N VAL A 357 -7.00 -3.13 -47.24
CA VAL A 357 -7.92 -2.18 -46.63
C VAL A 357 -8.72 -2.91 -45.56
N HIS A 358 -8.38 -2.72 -44.28
CA HIS A 358 -9.20 -3.21 -43.18
C HIS A 358 -10.24 -2.15 -42.84
N ARG A 359 -11.41 -2.33 -43.45
CA ARG A 359 -12.70 -1.87 -42.96
C ARG A 359 -12.84 -2.28 -41.49
N ASN A 360 -13.13 -1.31 -40.62
CA ASN A 360 -13.45 -1.52 -39.21
C ASN A 360 -14.78 -2.31 -39.12
N GLU A 361 -14.68 -3.62 -38.99
CA GLU A 361 -15.76 -4.46 -38.45
C GLU A 361 -15.43 -4.70 -36.97
N GLU A 362 -16.29 -4.19 -36.09
CA GLU A 362 -16.24 -4.45 -34.64
C GLU A 362 -16.38 -5.96 -34.41
N ARG A 363 -15.26 -6.62 -34.07
CA ARG A 363 -15.27 -8.03 -33.69
C ARG A 363 -15.75 -8.17 -32.24
N PRO A 364 -16.83 -8.91 -31.94
CA PRO A 364 -17.24 -9.11 -30.56
C PRO A 364 -16.20 -9.95 -29.81
N ASN A 365 -15.71 -9.39 -28.71
CA ASN A 365 -14.99 -10.02 -27.58
C ASN A 365 -13.94 -11.09 -27.92
N GLN A 366 -12.84 -10.68 -28.55
CA GLN A 366 -11.65 -11.52 -28.77
C GLN A 366 -10.93 -11.94 -27.46
N TYR A 367 -11.17 -11.23 -26.36
CA TYR A 367 -10.46 -11.45 -25.10
C TYR A 367 -11.36 -12.09 -24.05
N ALA A 368 -10.82 -13.08 -23.32
CA ALA A 368 -11.48 -13.72 -22.19
C ALA A 368 -11.92 -12.70 -21.14
N TYR A 369 -11.05 -11.75 -20.82
CA TYR A 369 -11.34 -10.58 -19.99
C TYR A 369 -11.57 -9.36 -20.89
N ASN A 370 -12.75 -8.77 -20.79
CA ASN A 370 -13.19 -7.64 -21.59
C ASN A 370 -14.18 -6.76 -20.80
N PRO A 371 -14.57 -5.58 -21.28
CA PRO A 371 -15.37 -4.64 -20.50
C PRO A 371 -16.76 -5.17 -20.13
N ASN A 372 -17.28 -6.20 -20.81
CA ASN A 372 -18.59 -6.78 -20.50
C ASN A 372 -18.57 -7.71 -19.29
N ASN A 373 -17.39 -8.15 -18.82
CA ASN A 373 -17.25 -9.08 -17.71
C ASN A 373 -16.20 -8.67 -16.66
N SER A 374 -15.30 -7.76 -17.01
CA SER A 374 -14.21 -7.31 -16.15
C SER A 374 -14.15 -5.79 -16.15
N TYR A 375 -13.83 -5.22 -15.00
CA TYR A 375 -13.70 -3.76 -14.84
C TYR A 375 -12.26 -3.35 -14.55
N TYR A 376 -11.63 -4.07 -13.61
CA TYR A 376 -10.22 -3.90 -13.30
C TYR A 376 -9.36 -4.97 -13.95
N ALA A 377 -8.07 -4.64 -14.08
CA ALA A 377 -7.00 -5.59 -14.14
C ALA A 377 -5.92 -5.19 -13.12
N SER A 378 -5.56 -6.11 -12.23
CA SER A 378 -4.60 -5.81 -11.17
C SER A 378 -3.61 -6.91 -10.85
N VAL A 379 -2.54 -6.50 -10.16
CA VAL A 379 -1.50 -7.40 -9.64
C VAL A 379 -0.72 -6.74 -8.51
N SER A 380 -0.07 -7.55 -7.67
CA SER A 380 0.94 -7.09 -6.72
C SER A 380 2.10 -6.42 -7.45
N PHE A 381 2.36 -5.15 -7.12
CA PHE A 381 3.54 -4.43 -7.56
C PHE A 381 4.82 -5.16 -7.13
N ARG A 382 4.90 -5.58 -5.85
CA ARG A 382 6.09 -6.23 -5.30
C ARG A 382 6.35 -7.59 -5.93
N LYS A 383 5.33 -8.40 -6.21
CA LYS A 383 5.52 -9.72 -6.87
C LYS A 383 5.78 -9.59 -8.38
N SER A 384 5.14 -8.63 -9.05
CA SER A 384 5.23 -8.46 -10.51
C SER A 384 6.44 -7.61 -10.94
N ILE A 385 6.52 -6.37 -10.45
CA ILE A 385 7.55 -5.40 -10.83
C ILE A 385 8.80 -5.52 -9.95
N GLY A 386 8.63 -5.87 -8.68
CA GLY A 386 9.73 -5.98 -7.72
C GLY A 386 10.04 -4.68 -6.98
N PHE A 387 10.85 -4.78 -5.92
CA PHE A 387 11.21 -3.63 -5.10
C PHE A 387 12.30 -2.76 -5.77
N PRO A 388 12.10 -1.43 -5.90
CA PRO A 388 13.06 -0.52 -6.52
C PRO A 388 14.17 -0.11 -5.54
N TRP A 389 15.17 -0.98 -5.34
CA TRP A 389 16.29 -0.74 -4.41
C TRP A 389 17.08 0.56 -4.68
N SER A 390 17.09 1.03 -5.93
CA SER A 390 17.77 2.28 -6.33
C SER A 390 16.91 3.54 -6.14
N PHE A 391 15.79 3.45 -5.42
CA PHE A 391 14.77 4.50 -5.29
C PHE A 391 14.13 4.95 -6.61
N ARG A 392 14.36 4.18 -7.68
CA ARG A 392 13.85 4.38 -9.03
C ARG A 392 13.56 3.02 -9.65
N LEU A 393 12.62 2.98 -10.59
CA LEU A 393 12.40 1.79 -11.39
C LEU A 393 13.50 1.65 -12.44
N SER A 394 14.02 0.43 -12.60
CA SER A 394 14.92 0.10 -13.71
C SER A 394 14.17 0.19 -15.05
N GLN A 395 14.91 0.23 -16.15
CA GLN A 395 14.30 0.22 -17.48
C GLN A 395 13.44 -1.04 -17.70
N SER A 396 13.92 -2.21 -17.27
CA SER A 396 13.16 -3.46 -17.37
C SER A 396 11.87 -3.44 -16.55
N GLN A 397 11.89 -2.85 -15.35
CA GLN A 397 10.69 -2.67 -14.53
C GLN A 397 9.68 -1.73 -15.21
N LEU A 398 10.15 -0.63 -15.78
CA LEU A 398 9.30 0.29 -16.54
C LEU A 398 8.73 -0.36 -17.80
N ASP A 399 9.52 -1.14 -18.54
CA ASP A 399 9.06 -1.82 -19.75
C ASP A 399 7.98 -2.86 -19.44
N LEU A 400 8.14 -3.61 -18.34
CA LEU A 400 7.12 -4.55 -17.85
C LEU A 400 5.84 -3.82 -17.41
N LEU A 401 5.98 -2.76 -16.62
CA LEU A 401 4.87 -1.91 -16.18
C LEU A 401 4.06 -1.40 -17.40
N ARG A 402 4.76 -0.85 -18.40
CA ARG A 402 4.14 -0.35 -19.64
C ARG A 402 3.48 -1.46 -20.45
N ALA A 403 4.08 -2.64 -20.52
CA ALA A 403 3.48 -3.78 -21.21
C ALA A 403 2.18 -4.22 -20.54
N GLN A 404 2.16 -4.27 -19.20
CA GLN A 404 0.96 -4.56 -18.41
C GLN A 404 -0.13 -3.51 -18.61
N VAL A 405 0.20 -2.22 -18.50
CA VAL A 405 -0.76 -1.14 -18.72
C VAL A 405 -1.36 -1.22 -20.12
N ARG A 406 -0.53 -1.35 -21.16
CA ARG A 406 -1.01 -1.48 -22.55
C ARG A 406 -1.92 -2.68 -22.75
N ALA A 407 -1.58 -3.84 -22.18
CA ALA A 407 -2.37 -5.06 -22.35
C ALA A 407 -3.77 -4.95 -21.74
N ALA A 408 -3.90 -4.28 -20.59
CA ALA A 408 -5.20 -3.99 -19.97
C ALA A 408 -6.00 -2.95 -20.76
N HIS A 409 -5.37 -1.86 -21.18
CA HIS A 409 -6.03 -0.81 -21.97
C HIS A 409 -6.51 -1.31 -23.34
N GLN A 410 -5.77 -2.20 -23.99
CA GLN A 410 -6.21 -2.89 -25.22
C GLN A 410 -7.48 -3.73 -25.03
N ARG A 411 -7.76 -4.14 -23.79
CA ARG A 411 -8.96 -4.88 -23.37
C ARG A 411 -10.02 -3.97 -22.76
N GLY A 412 -9.80 -2.65 -22.73
CA GLY A 412 -10.70 -1.68 -22.11
C GLY A 412 -10.79 -1.78 -20.58
N LEU A 413 -9.80 -2.37 -19.92
CA LEU A 413 -9.78 -2.58 -18.47
C LEU A 413 -8.96 -1.49 -17.76
N LYS A 414 -9.39 -1.10 -16.55
CA LYS A 414 -8.68 -0.13 -15.71
C LYS A 414 -7.57 -0.80 -14.89
N VAL A 415 -6.39 -0.21 -14.89
CA VAL A 415 -5.19 -0.78 -14.27
C VAL A 415 -5.06 -0.35 -12.81
N ARG A 416 -4.73 -1.31 -11.93
CA ARG A 416 -4.39 -1.08 -10.52
C ARG A 416 -3.21 -1.95 -10.09
N TYR A 417 -2.35 -1.42 -9.21
CA TYR A 417 -1.31 -2.21 -8.55
C TYR A 417 -1.47 -2.16 -7.04
N TRP A 418 -1.45 -3.31 -6.37
CA TRP A 418 -1.47 -3.41 -4.90
C TRP A 418 -0.07 -3.79 -4.35
N SER A 419 0.13 -3.77 -3.02
CA SER A 419 1.48 -3.90 -2.40
C SER A 419 2.54 -2.94 -2.97
N ILE A 420 2.16 -1.68 -3.22
CA ILE A 420 3.13 -0.64 -3.57
C ILE A 420 3.91 -0.27 -2.30
N PRO A 421 5.25 -0.17 -2.34
CA PRO A 421 6.04 0.27 -1.18
C PRO A 421 5.51 1.55 -0.53
N SER A 422 5.07 1.44 0.72
CA SER A 422 4.50 2.55 1.51
C SER A 422 5.57 3.40 2.20
N TRP A 423 6.73 2.80 2.51
CA TRP A 423 7.87 3.44 3.14
C TRP A 423 9.18 3.12 2.39
N PRO A 424 10.13 4.07 2.31
CA PRO A 424 10.07 5.46 2.79
C PRO A 424 9.12 6.35 1.97
N ARG A 425 8.55 7.39 2.61
CA ARG A 425 7.54 8.28 2.00
C ARG A 425 8.00 8.90 0.68
N THR A 426 9.30 9.23 0.56
CA THR A 426 9.89 9.74 -0.68
C THR A 426 9.81 8.73 -1.81
N LEU A 427 10.08 7.45 -1.54
CA LEU A 427 9.97 6.38 -2.51
C LEU A 427 8.51 6.16 -2.92
N ARG A 428 7.60 6.09 -1.95
CA ARG A 428 6.16 5.97 -2.18
C ARG A 428 5.66 7.07 -3.12
N ASN A 429 5.95 8.33 -2.81
CA ASN A 429 5.51 9.47 -3.63
C ASN A 429 6.11 9.44 -5.04
N HIS A 430 7.37 9.02 -5.17
CA HIS A 430 8.00 8.82 -6.47
C HIS A 430 7.27 7.73 -7.28
N LEU A 431 6.99 6.58 -6.67
CA LEU A 431 6.27 5.49 -7.33
C LEU A 431 4.86 5.91 -7.73
N TRP A 432 4.10 6.58 -6.87
CA TRP A 432 2.78 7.13 -7.20
C TRP A 432 2.84 8.04 -8.45
N THR A 433 3.83 8.93 -8.50
CA THR A 433 4.04 9.82 -9.66
C THR A 433 4.34 9.03 -10.94
N VAL A 434 5.21 8.01 -10.84
CA VAL A 434 5.58 7.17 -11.98
C VAL A 434 4.38 6.35 -12.46
N LEU A 435 3.63 5.71 -11.57
CA LEU A 435 2.46 4.89 -11.94
C LEU A 435 1.42 5.73 -12.69
N ILE A 436 1.07 6.91 -12.19
CA ILE A 436 0.12 7.80 -12.88
C ILE A 436 0.66 8.24 -14.24
N ARG A 437 1.94 8.62 -14.30
CA ARG A 437 2.58 9.04 -15.56
C ARG A 437 2.58 7.91 -16.60
N GLU A 438 2.75 6.67 -16.17
CA GLU A 438 2.79 5.49 -17.03
C GLU A 438 1.38 4.94 -17.35
N GLY A 439 0.32 5.63 -16.93
CA GLY A 439 -1.06 5.34 -17.34
C GLY A 439 -1.80 4.37 -16.42
N VAL A 440 -1.37 4.17 -15.18
CA VAL A 440 -2.16 3.44 -14.18
C VAL A 440 -3.41 4.25 -13.84
N ASP A 441 -4.59 3.64 -14.00
CA ASP A 441 -5.87 4.32 -13.88
C ASP A 441 -6.26 4.62 -12.44
N ILE A 442 -5.98 3.67 -11.52
CA ILE A 442 -6.36 3.75 -10.12
C ILE A 442 -5.16 3.46 -9.23
N LEU A 443 -4.87 4.39 -8.31
CA LEU A 443 -3.77 4.27 -7.37
C LEU A 443 -4.23 3.59 -6.09
N ASN A 444 -3.53 2.53 -5.66
CA ASN A 444 -3.79 1.89 -4.37
C ASN A 444 -3.20 2.74 -3.23
N VAL A 445 -4.04 3.14 -2.28
CA VAL A 445 -3.68 4.12 -1.24
C VAL A 445 -4.09 3.62 0.15
N ASP A 446 -3.09 3.42 1.02
CA ASP A 446 -3.31 3.24 2.47
C ASP A 446 -3.37 4.60 3.23
N ASP A 447 -2.57 5.59 2.79
CA ASP A 447 -2.48 6.94 3.39
C ASP A 447 -3.35 7.95 2.62
N LEU A 448 -4.63 8.00 3.00
CA LEU A 448 -5.63 8.91 2.42
C LEU A 448 -5.25 10.39 2.54
N ARG A 449 -4.65 10.81 3.65
CA ARG A 449 -4.26 12.21 3.88
C ARG A 449 -3.19 12.67 2.89
N SER A 450 -2.26 11.78 2.54
CA SER A 450 -1.26 12.08 1.51
C SER A 450 -1.87 12.09 0.11
N ALA A 451 -2.80 11.17 -0.19
CA ALA A 451 -3.47 11.13 -1.49
C ALA A 451 -4.33 12.38 -1.75
N ALA A 452 -5.04 12.88 -0.73
CA ALA A 452 -5.83 14.12 -0.81
C ALA A 452 -4.99 15.35 -1.19
N LYS A 453 -3.71 15.37 -0.80
CA LYS A 453 -2.78 16.50 -1.03
C LYS A 453 -2.03 16.41 -2.36
N MET A 454 -2.22 15.33 -3.12
CA MET A 454 -1.47 15.11 -4.34
C MET A 454 -2.04 15.93 -5.50
N ASP A 455 -1.18 16.45 -6.37
CA ASP A 455 -1.60 17.12 -7.61
C ASP A 455 -1.91 16.07 -8.68
N TRP A 456 -3.16 15.60 -8.67
CA TRP A 456 -3.66 14.60 -9.61
C TRP A 456 -3.71 15.14 -11.05
N ALA A 457 -3.97 16.44 -11.25
CA ALA A 457 -4.09 17.04 -12.57
C ALA A 457 -2.76 17.02 -13.33
N ARG A 458 -1.65 17.33 -12.66
CA ARG A 458 -0.31 17.32 -13.26
C ARG A 458 0.13 15.91 -13.68
N GLY A 459 -0.23 14.88 -12.92
CA GLY A 459 0.04 13.48 -13.29
C GLY A 459 -0.60 13.09 -14.61
N TYR A 460 -1.88 13.42 -14.80
CA TYR A 460 -2.64 13.09 -16.01
C TYR A 460 -2.18 13.84 -17.27
N ILE A 461 -1.81 15.13 -17.13
CA ILE A 461 -1.28 15.91 -18.26
C ILE A 461 0.01 15.27 -18.79
N LEU A 462 0.85 14.75 -17.89
CA LEU A 462 2.10 14.08 -18.27
C LEU A 462 1.86 12.70 -18.88
N ALA A 463 0.86 11.94 -18.39
CA ALA A 463 0.48 10.65 -18.96
C ALA A 463 0.00 10.80 -20.42
N ARG A 464 -0.90 11.75 -20.69
CA ARG A 464 -1.43 12.00 -22.05
C ARG A 464 -0.38 12.43 -23.07
N LYS A 465 0.73 13.03 -22.63
CA LYS A 465 1.86 13.40 -23.51
C LYS A 465 2.72 12.21 -23.94
N ASN A 466 2.74 11.11 -23.17
CA ASN A 466 3.53 9.91 -23.47
C ASN A 466 2.75 8.86 -24.30
N VAL A 467 1.47 9.11 -24.62
CA VAL A 467 0.61 8.23 -25.43
C VAL A 467 0.60 8.65 -26.92
N LYS A 468 1.46 9.61 -27.32
CA LYS A 468 1.65 10.02 -28.72
C LYS A 468 2.87 9.36 -29.35
#